data_AF-U5HE93-F1
#
_entry.id   AF-U5HE93-F1
#
_cell.length_a   1.000
_cell.length_b   1.000
_cell.length_c   1.000
_cell.angle_alpha   90.00
_cell.angle_beta   90.00
_cell.angle_gamma   90.00
#
_symmetry.space_group_name_H-M   'P 1'
#
loop_
_entity.id
_entity.type
_entity.pdbx_description
1 polymer ?
#
loop_
_entity_poly.entity_id
_entity_poly.type
_entity_poly.pdbx_seq_one_letter_code
_entity_poly.pdbx_strand_id
1 'polypeptide(L)'
;MSQPTSSKAKTSSSSSGAAPTSTGSGSSATRSSSPAEVEGVTTIAEQDLEKSNPSLGAYEAAHGGFRAAIQKHAEAIDAASTEKTGHNLKGKTVVITGAGSGFGRAFAEKAAGYGAHVVISDLNIKAVQETGHRIQTNGGLVKVYPKPCNTASWDSQIEMFDFAIKHHGVIDVVVANAGVGECGELMHDEFDSKGKLKEPVLTTIEVNLLGAMYTARIGFYHLARNLKNKSKALVFLGSMASQNGLPKGPMYGMAKHGILGFFRSIYYDCEAANIRSNIICPWFIDTSIIAPLNRAGLFGIPLGKIEDVVAGMLKSASDPSFHGYQVAIDANGILAIPFEATSIGPEGYYAEFGNRAIASIKLERKIKDAGLILGATIKYWSPKRLWAKVLVLTALAALVRRRIVLGRAP
;
A
#
# COMPACT_ATOMS: atom_id res chain seq x y z
N MET A 1 -23.27 24.77 -46.19
CA MET A 1 -22.99 23.98 -47.41
C MET A 1 -21.88 23.00 -47.05
N SER A 2 -21.95 21.69 -47.32
CA SER A 2 -23.07 20.84 -47.77
C SER A 2 -22.67 19.36 -47.63
N GLN A 3 -23.56 18.49 -47.16
CA GLN A 3 -23.45 17.02 -47.35
C GLN A 3 -24.12 16.59 -48.67
N PRO A 4 -23.88 15.35 -49.11
CA PRO A 4 -24.91 14.30 -48.96
C PRO A 4 -24.34 13.01 -48.30
N THR A 5 -25.01 12.15 -47.52
CA THR A 5 -26.41 11.66 -47.36
C THR A 5 -26.88 10.49 -48.25
N SER A 6 -26.68 9.25 -47.77
CA SER A 6 -27.66 8.13 -47.81
C SER A 6 -27.14 6.97 -46.94
N SER A 7 -27.84 6.29 -46.03
CA SER A 7 -29.27 5.93 -45.84
C SER A 7 -29.70 4.60 -46.48
N LYS A 8 -29.87 3.57 -45.61
CA LYS A 8 -30.94 2.54 -45.69
C LYS A 8 -31.08 1.79 -44.35
N ALA A 9 -32.29 1.33 -44.03
CA ALA A 9 -32.68 0.66 -42.79
C ALA A 9 -33.95 -0.21 -43.03
N LYS A 10 -34.53 -0.83 -41.97
CA LYS A 10 -35.72 -1.73 -41.89
C LYS A 10 -35.44 -3.24 -42.04
N THR A 11 -36.21 -4.24 -41.53
CA THR A 11 -37.35 -4.41 -40.55
C THR A 11 -37.60 -5.94 -40.36
N SER A 12 -38.31 -6.51 -39.37
CA SER A 12 -38.42 -6.32 -37.90
C SER A 12 -39.55 -7.22 -37.30
N SER A 13 -39.26 -8.15 -36.38
CA SER A 13 -40.23 -9.04 -35.69
C SER A 13 -39.61 -9.60 -34.40
N SER A 14 -40.17 -9.52 -33.17
CA SER A 14 -41.43 -10.09 -32.63
C SER A 14 -41.47 -11.63 -32.62
N SER A 15 -41.85 -12.36 -31.55
CA SER A 15 -42.16 -12.08 -30.13
C SER A 15 -42.13 -13.45 -29.36
N SER A 16 -42.69 -13.77 -28.18
CA SER A 16 -43.51 -13.17 -27.09
C SER A 16 -43.60 -14.20 -25.94
N GLY A 17 -43.73 -13.81 -24.65
CA GLY A 17 -44.11 -14.76 -23.59
C GLY A 17 -43.99 -14.31 -22.11
N ALA A 18 -45.10 -14.39 -21.37
CA ALA A 18 -45.15 -14.56 -19.90
C ALA A 18 -45.60 -16.03 -19.61
N ALA A 19 -45.81 -16.57 -18.40
CA ALA A 19 -46.02 -16.02 -17.04
C ALA A 19 -45.62 -17.10 -15.98
N PRO A 20 -45.79 -16.89 -14.65
CA PRO A 20 -45.19 -17.75 -13.61
C PRO A 20 -46.15 -18.74 -12.91
N THR A 21 -45.55 -19.70 -12.19
CA THR A 21 -46.16 -20.55 -11.15
C THR A 21 -45.11 -20.80 -10.04
N SER A 22 -45.40 -21.07 -8.77
CA SER A 22 -46.42 -20.67 -7.78
C SER A 22 -46.33 -21.68 -6.63
N THR A 23 -46.28 -21.21 -5.38
CA THR A 23 -46.65 -21.92 -4.13
C THR A 23 -46.00 -23.27 -3.77
N GLY A 24 -45.44 -23.35 -2.55
CA GLY A 24 -44.96 -24.60 -1.93
C GLY A 24 -44.76 -24.44 -0.42
N SER A 25 -45.83 -24.27 0.34
CA SER A 25 -45.80 -24.08 1.80
C SER A 25 -45.68 -25.40 2.57
N GLY A 26 -44.72 -25.50 3.50
CA GLY A 26 -44.63 -26.60 4.48
C GLY A 26 -44.23 -26.05 5.86
N SER A 27 -44.92 -26.47 6.92
CA SER A 27 -44.77 -25.90 8.26
C SER A 27 -44.16 -26.87 9.28
N SER A 28 -43.54 -26.29 10.31
CA SER A 28 -43.39 -26.81 11.68
C SER A 28 -43.04 -28.30 11.88
N ALA A 29 -41.82 -28.54 12.37
CA ALA A 29 -41.54 -29.66 13.26
C ALA A 29 -40.44 -29.31 14.26
N THR A 30 -40.81 -28.90 15.48
CA THR A 30 -39.88 -28.84 16.61
C THR A 30 -39.58 -30.26 17.10
N ARG A 31 -38.30 -30.63 17.16
CA ARG A 31 -37.85 -31.78 17.98
C ARG A 31 -36.57 -31.43 18.72
N SER A 32 -36.64 -31.56 20.04
CA SER A 32 -35.48 -31.61 20.92
C SER A 32 -34.83 -32.98 20.85
N SER A 33 -33.50 -33.01 20.80
CA SER A 33 -32.69 -34.21 21.04
C SER A 33 -31.36 -33.78 21.64
N SER A 34 -31.19 -34.01 22.94
CA SER A 34 -29.91 -33.78 23.62
C SER A 34 -28.89 -34.85 23.19
N PRO A 35 -27.68 -34.48 22.73
CA PRO A 35 -26.53 -35.37 22.72
C PRO A 35 -25.93 -35.46 24.13
N ALA A 36 -25.50 -36.65 24.53
CA ALA A 36 -24.95 -36.88 25.87
C ALA A 36 -23.63 -36.12 26.12
N GLU A 37 -23.33 -35.90 27.40
CA GLU A 37 -22.05 -35.39 27.86
C GLU A 37 -20.91 -36.32 27.45
N VAL A 38 -19.83 -35.74 26.91
CA VAL A 38 -18.55 -36.41 26.70
C VAL A 38 -17.49 -35.60 27.44
N GLU A 39 -17.26 -35.96 28.70
CA GLU A 39 -16.12 -35.43 29.46
C GLU A 39 -14.81 -35.82 28.77
N GLY A 40 -13.80 -34.95 28.83
CA GLY A 40 -12.44 -35.27 28.35
C GLY A 40 -11.84 -34.35 27.28
N VAL A 41 -12.43 -33.18 26.99
CA VAL A 41 -11.73 -32.13 26.23
C VAL A 41 -11.10 -31.14 27.22
N THR A 42 -9.79 -31.24 27.43
CA THR A 42 -9.02 -30.24 28.17
C THR A 42 -9.05 -28.91 27.41
N THR A 43 -9.56 -27.85 28.04
CA THR A 43 -9.52 -26.50 27.50
C THR A 43 -8.07 -26.02 27.41
N ILE A 44 -7.53 -25.96 26.19
CA ILE A 44 -6.29 -25.26 25.90
C ILE A 44 -6.53 -23.78 26.21
N ALA A 45 -5.76 -23.21 27.14
CA ALA A 45 -5.91 -21.82 27.52
C ALA A 45 -5.60 -20.90 26.32
N GLU A 46 -6.34 -19.80 26.19
CA GLU A 46 -6.21 -18.85 25.08
C GLU A 46 -4.77 -18.30 24.95
N GLN A 47 -4.02 -18.27 26.06
CA GLN A 47 -2.61 -17.87 26.15
C GLN A 47 -1.60 -18.78 25.41
N ASP A 48 -1.99 -19.97 24.94
CA ASP A 48 -1.09 -20.87 24.17
C ASP A 48 -1.36 -20.87 22.67
N LEU A 49 -2.47 -20.26 22.21
CA LEU A 49 -2.72 -20.01 20.79
C LEU A 49 -1.83 -18.87 20.24
N GLU A 50 -1.53 -17.84 21.02
CA GLU A 50 -0.63 -16.75 20.58
C GLU A 50 0.79 -17.24 20.27
N LYS A 51 1.35 -18.14 21.11
CA LYS A 51 2.75 -18.59 21.05
C LYS A 51 3.05 -19.54 19.88
N SER A 52 2.02 -20.06 19.22
CA SER A 52 2.14 -21.09 18.18
C SER A 52 1.83 -20.59 16.76
N ASN A 53 1.42 -19.32 16.60
CA ASN A 53 1.05 -18.77 15.31
C ASN A 53 2.26 -18.57 14.36
N PRO A 54 2.38 -19.32 13.24
CA PRO A 54 3.55 -19.24 12.37
C PRO A 54 3.68 -17.91 11.62
N SER A 55 2.57 -17.19 11.40
CA SER A 55 2.60 -15.88 10.71
C SER A 55 3.26 -14.81 11.56
N LEU A 56 3.12 -14.87 12.90
CA LEU A 56 3.70 -13.90 13.82
C LEU A 56 5.23 -14.04 13.84
N GLY A 57 5.75 -15.27 13.92
CA GLY A 57 7.19 -15.54 13.83
C GLY A 57 7.78 -15.18 12.46
N ALA A 58 7.01 -15.32 11.38
CA ALA A 58 7.40 -14.85 10.05
C ALA A 58 7.42 -13.31 9.96
N TYR A 59 6.46 -12.63 10.58
CA TYR A 59 6.42 -11.17 10.70
C TYR A 59 7.59 -10.62 11.53
N GLU A 60 7.93 -11.23 12.67
CA GLU A 60 9.13 -10.86 13.43
C GLU A 60 10.41 -11.02 12.60
N ALA A 61 10.55 -12.15 11.89
CA ALA A 61 11.74 -12.48 11.12
C ALA A 61 11.93 -11.56 9.89
N ALA A 62 10.84 -11.21 9.19
CA ALA A 62 10.89 -10.37 7.99
C ALA A 62 10.80 -8.86 8.32
N HIS A 63 9.97 -8.48 9.28
CA HIS A 63 9.60 -7.08 9.55
C HIS A 63 10.19 -6.52 10.85
N GLY A 64 10.34 -7.33 11.89
CA GLY A 64 11.00 -6.91 13.14
C GLY A 64 12.45 -6.46 12.90
N GLY A 65 13.19 -7.21 12.09
CA GLY A 65 14.55 -6.82 11.66
C GLY A 65 14.59 -5.53 10.83
N PHE A 66 13.59 -5.31 9.97
CA PHE A 66 13.48 -4.11 9.14
C PHE A 66 13.13 -2.86 9.98
N ARG A 67 12.18 -2.96 10.91
CA ARG A 67 11.82 -1.86 11.82
C ARG A 67 12.97 -1.50 12.76
N ALA A 68 13.72 -2.50 13.27
CA ALA A 68 14.90 -2.26 14.10
C ALA A 68 16.01 -1.48 13.36
N ALA A 69 16.22 -1.75 12.06
CA ALA A 69 17.16 -0.99 11.23
C ALA A 69 16.70 0.47 11.06
N ILE A 70 15.42 0.68 10.75
CA ILE A 70 14.83 2.03 10.65
C ILE A 70 15.02 2.81 11.96
N GLN A 71 14.69 2.19 13.10
CA GLN A 71 14.67 2.86 14.40
C GLN A 71 16.06 3.32 14.89
N LYS A 72 17.16 2.79 14.33
CA LYS A 72 18.53 3.29 14.56
C LYS A 72 18.78 4.67 13.94
N HIS A 73 17.96 5.07 12.95
CA HIS A 73 18.14 6.29 12.14
C HIS A 73 16.88 7.16 12.03
N ALA A 74 15.76 6.80 12.66
CA ALA A 74 14.45 7.41 12.45
C ALA A 74 13.79 7.86 13.75
N GLU A 75 13.08 8.98 13.69
CA GLU A 75 12.30 9.52 14.81
C GLU A 75 10.92 8.85 14.89
N ALA A 76 10.49 8.48 16.10
CA ALA A 76 9.12 8.02 16.31
C ALA A 76 8.15 9.21 16.32
N ILE A 77 7.06 9.11 15.54
CA ILE A 77 5.99 10.11 15.54
C ILE A 77 4.80 9.55 16.33
N ASP A 78 4.44 10.22 17.40
CA ASP A 78 3.10 10.09 18.00
C ASP A 78 2.06 10.68 17.02
N ALA A 79 1.07 9.87 16.62
CA ALA A 79 0.00 10.31 15.72
C ALA A 79 -0.79 11.50 16.29
N ALA A 80 -1.05 11.53 17.61
CA ALA A 80 -1.78 12.62 18.25
C ALA A 80 -1.00 13.94 18.26
N SER A 81 0.33 13.91 18.25
CA SER A 81 1.17 15.09 18.10
C SER A 81 0.95 15.82 16.77
N THR A 82 0.58 15.09 15.70
CA THR A 82 0.37 15.66 14.35
C THR A 82 -0.89 16.52 14.25
N GLU A 83 -1.86 16.33 15.17
CA GLU A 83 -3.06 17.16 15.28
C GLU A 83 -2.68 18.65 15.49
N LYS A 84 -1.61 18.90 16.25
CA LYS A 84 -1.14 20.24 16.63
C LYS A 84 -0.71 21.06 15.41
N THR A 85 -0.08 20.43 14.43
CA THR A 85 0.36 21.11 13.20
C THR A 85 -0.76 21.17 12.16
N GLY A 86 -1.78 20.31 12.22
CA GLY A 86 -2.91 20.27 11.28
C GLY A 86 -3.58 21.63 11.04
N HIS A 87 -3.70 22.47 12.08
CA HIS A 87 -4.24 23.84 11.98
C HIS A 87 -3.46 24.77 11.02
N ASN A 88 -2.19 24.46 10.69
CA ASN A 88 -1.42 25.21 9.69
C ASN A 88 -1.98 25.09 8.25
N LEU A 89 -2.89 24.12 8.03
CA LEU A 89 -3.62 23.96 6.76
C LEU A 89 -4.85 24.89 6.65
N LYS A 90 -5.22 25.64 7.69
CA LYS A 90 -6.38 26.55 7.65
C LYS A 90 -6.23 27.59 6.54
N GLY A 91 -7.20 27.63 5.62
CA GLY A 91 -7.19 28.49 4.45
C GLY A 91 -6.17 28.11 3.35
N LYS A 92 -5.48 26.98 3.48
CA LYS A 92 -4.57 26.46 2.44
C LYS A 92 -5.33 25.66 1.40
N THR A 93 -4.89 25.74 0.15
CA THR A 93 -5.44 24.94 -0.96
C THR A 93 -4.64 23.64 -1.11
N VAL A 94 -5.32 22.51 -0.92
CA VAL A 94 -4.74 21.17 -0.86
C VAL A 94 -5.31 20.32 -1.99
N VAL A 95 -4.50 19.99 -3.01
CA VAL A 95 -4.91 19.16 -4.16
C VAL A 95 -4.58 17.70 -3.88
N ILE A 96 -5.56 16.81 -4.02
CA ILE A 96 -5.43 15.38 -3.68
C ILE A 96 -5.91 14.52 -4.87
N THR A 97 -5.04 13.62 -5.34
CA THR A 97 -5.37 12.60 -6.35
C THR A 97 -5.73 11.27 -5.71
N GLY A 98 -6.66 10.51 -6.29
CA GLY A 98 -7.13 9.23 -5.72
C GLY A 98 -7.91 9.40 -4.42
N ALA A 99 -8.64 10.50 -4.31
CA ALA A 99 -9.34 10.92 -3.09
C ALA A 99 -10.69 10.24 -2.88
N GLY A 100 -11.12 9.33 -3.78
CA GLY A 100 -12.41 8.66 -3.69
C GLY A 100 -12.50 7.61 -2.60
N SER A 101 -11.38 7.07 -2.10
CA SER A 101 -11.36 6.05 -1.05
C SER A 101 -10.04 6.05 -0.24
N GLY A 102 -9.92 5.14 0.74
CA GLY A 102 -8.69 4.87 1.47
C GLY A 102 -8.04 6.10 2.12
N PHE A 103 -6.71 6.17 2.07
CA PHE A 103 -5.93 7.26 2.65
C PHE A 103 -6.28 8.63 2.04
N GLY A 104 -6.54 8.69 0.73
CA GLY A 104 -6.91 9.92 0.03
C GLY A 104 -8.21 10.52 0.55
N ARG A 105 -9.24 9.70 0.75
CA ARG A 105 -10.51 10.10 1.39
C ARG A 105 -10.28 10.57 2.82
N ALA A 106 -9.63 9.73 3.63
CA ALA A 106 -9.45 9.99 5.07
C ALA A 106 -8.59 11.24 5.33
N PHE A 107 -7.54 11.47 4.53
CA PHE A 107 -6.73 12.68 4.58
C PHE A 107 -7.51 13.91 4.07
N ALA A 108 -8.33 13.80 3.03
CA ALA A 108 -9.17 14.91 2.57
C ALA A 108 -10.18 15.35 3.64
N GLU A 109 -10.83 14.40 4.31
CA GLU A 109 -11.73 14.65 5.44
C GLU A 109 -10.99 15.30 6.62
N LYS A 110 -9.80 14.78 6.98
CA LYS A 110 -8.98 15.31 8.07
C LYS A 110 -8.46 16.72 7.79
N ALA A 111 -7.93 16.99 6.59
CA ALA A 111 -7.42 18.30 6.20
C ALA A 111 -8.53 19.35 6.12
N ALA A 112 -9.68 19.00 5.54
CA ALA A 112 -10.84 19.89 5.51
C ALA A 112 -11.38 20.21 6.91
N GLY A 113 -11.29 19.27 7.87
CA GLY A 113 -11.61 19.49 9.28
C GLY A 113 -10.76 20.54 9.99
N TYR A 114 -9.51 20.76 9.55
CA TYR A 114 -8.68 21.90 10.02
C TYR A 114 -8.95 23.21 9.27
N GLY A 115 -9.95 23.24 8.37
CA GLY A 115 -10.30 24.40 7.56
C GLY A 115 -9.44 24.57 6.31
N ALA A 116 -8.83 23.51 5.79
CA ALA A 116 -8.20 23.53 4.47
C ALA A 116 -9.27 23.57 3.35
N HIS A 117 -8.94 24.23 2.24
CA HIS A 117 -9.68 24.12 1.00
C HIS A 117 -9.17 22.91 0.21
N VAL A 118 -9.83 21.76 0.33
CA VAL A 118 -9.40 20.53 -0.36
C VAL A 118 -10.00 20.46 -1.78
N VAL A 119 -9.16 20.23 -2.78
CA VAL A 119 -9.59 19.94 -4.15
C VAL A 119 -9.32 18.47 -4.43
N ILE A 120 -10.39 17.71 -4.60
CA ILE A 120 -10.33 16.24 -4.63
C ILE A 120 -10.70 15.69 -6.01
N SER A 121 -9.92 14.70 -6.45
CA SER A 121 -10.08 14.03 -7.75
C SER A 121 -9.85 12.53 -7.66
N ASP A 122 -10.53 11.78 -8.52
CA ASP A 122 -10.44 10.32 -8.62
C ASP A 122 -10.89 9.88 -10.02
N LEU A 123 -10.58 8.66 -10.43
CA LEU A 123 -11.15 8.05 -11.64
C LEU A 123 -12.63 7.68 -11.41
N ASN A 124 -12.99 7.27 -10.18
CA ASN A 124 -14.34 6.96 -9.78
C ASN A 124 -15.08 8.21 -9.27
N ILE A 125 -15.77 8.91 -10.18
CA ILE A 125 -16.58 10.10 -9.89
C ILE A 125 -17.51 9.87 -8.68
N LYS A 126 -18.20 8.73 -8.59
CA LYS A 126 -19.18 8.47 -7.52
C LYS A 126 -18.52 8.43 -6.14
N ALA A 127 -17.36 7.79 -6.03
CA ALA A 127 -16.63 7.66 -4.76
C ALA A 127 -16.02 8.99 -4.28
N VAL A 128 -15.57 9.86 -5.21
CA VAL A 128 -15.06 11.19 -4.86
C VAL A 128 -16.18 12.22 -4.63
N GLN A 129 -17.35 12.06 -5.27
CA GLN A 129 -18.57 12.80 -4.92
C GLN A 129 -19.08 12.43 -3.51
N GLU A 130 -19.10 11.14 -3.16
CA GLU A 130 -19.42 10.68 -1.79
C GLU A 130 -18.47 11.29 -0.76
N THR A 131 -17.16 11.29 -1.05
CA THR A 131 -16.13 11.93 -0.22
C THR A 131 -16.40 13.43 -0.08
N GLY A 132 -16.70 14.14 -1.17
CA GLY A 132 -17.05 15.55 -1.15
C GLY A 132 -18.30 15.85 -0.31
N HIS A 133 -19.33 15.01 -0.41
CA HIS A 133 -20.54 15.14 0.40
C HIS A 133 -20.25 14.90 1.90
N ARG A 134 -19.48 13.87 2.25
CA ARG A 134 -19.04 13.61 3.64
C ARG A 134 -18.30 14.82 4.23
N ILE A 135 -17.39 15.43 3.46
CA ILE A 135 -16.67 16.64 3.88
C ILE A 135 -17.63 17.82 4.09
N GLN A 136 -18.56 18.07 3.15
CA GLN A 136 -19.53 19.17 3.26
C GLN A 136 -20.49 19.01 4.45
N THR A 137 -21.00 17.81 4.69
CA THR A 137 -21.87 17.48 5.83
C THR A 137 -21.15 17.69 7.17
N ASN A 138 -19.84 17.48 7.21
CA ASN A 138 -18.99 17.77 8.37
C ASN A 138 -18.49 19.24 8.42
N GLY A 139 -19.03 20.14 7.59
CA GLY A 139 -18.68 21.57 7.57
C GLY A 139 -17.34 21.92 6.90
N GLY A 140 -16.66 20.94 6.28
CA GLY A 140 -15.37 21.11 5.63
C GLY A 140 -15.46 21.75 4.23
N LEU A 141 -14.37 22.38 3.79
CA LEU A 141 -14.32 23.19 2.58
C LEU A 141 -13.73 22.38 1.40
N VAL A 142 -14.57 21.97 0.46
CA VAL A 142 -14.17 21.07 -0.65
C VAL A 142 -14.64 21.53 -2.04
N LYS A 143 -13.81 21.26 -3.05
CA LYS A 143 -14.20 21.20 -4.47
C LYS A 143 -13.94 19.80 -5.02
N VAL A 144 -14.98 19.19 -5.60
CA VAL A 144 -14.87 17.90 -6.29
C VAL A 144 -14.62 18.16 -7.77
N TYR A 145 -13.57 17.56 -8.33
CA TYR A 145 -13.34 17.61 -9.78
C TYR A 145 -14.45 16.84 -10.52
N PRO A 146 -15.16 17.43 -11.51
CA PRO A 146 -16.41 16.86 -12.03
C PRO A 146 -16.25 15.78 -13.11
N LYS A 147 -15.04 15.54 -13.62
CA LYS A 147 -14.74 14.48 -14.62
C LYS A 147 -13.95 13.33 -13.97
N PRO A 148 -13.82 12.16 -14.62
CA PRO A 148 -12.85 11.15 -14.19
C PRO A 148 -11.44 11.73 -14.32
N CYS A 149 -10.64 11.65 -13.25
CA CYS A 149 -9.23 12.01 -13.25
C CYS A 149 -8.39 10.74 -13.43
N ASN A 150 -7.92 10.49 -14.67
CA ASN A 150 -6.95 9.44 -14.91
C ASN A 150 -5.55 10.02 -14.70
N THR A 151 -4.90 9.71 -13.59
CA THR A 151 -3.59 10.27 -13.27
C THR A 151 -2.49 9.88 -14.26
N ALA A 152 -2.63 8.76 -14.97
CA ALA A 152 -1.74 8.34 -16.04
C ALA A 152 -1.91 9.15 -17.36
N SER A 153 -2.94 9.99 -17.46
CA SER A 153 -3.12 10.95 -18.56
C SER A 153 -2.65 12.33 -18.14
N TRP A 154 -1.68 12.88 -18.89
CA TRP A 154 -1.17 14.23 -18.66
C TRP A 154 -2.28 15.30 -18.74
N ASP A 155 -3.08 15.28 -19.81
CA ASP A 155 -4.14 16.27 -20.03
C ASP A 155 -5.24 16.17 -18.97
N SER A 156 -5.61 14.95 -18.54
CA SER A 156 -6.57 14.73 -17.45
C SER A 156 -6.11 15.33 -16.12
N GLN A 157 -4.80 15.32 -15.86
CA GLN A 157 -4.20 16.00 -14.72
C GLN A 157 -4.19 17.53 -14.90
N ILE A 158 -3.80 18.04 -16.08
CA ILE A 158 -3.79 19.49 -16.37
C ILE A 158 -5.18 20.08 -16.15
N GLU A 159 -6.25 19.48 -16.68
CA GLU A 159 -7.62 19.97 -16.45
C GLU A 159 -8.02 20.00 -14.97
N MET A 160 -7.51 19.07 -14.16
CA MET A 160 -7.79 18.97 -12.72
C MET A 160 -7.03 20.02 -11.91
N PHE A 161 -5.75 20.28 -12.25
CA PHE A 161 -4.97 21.36 -11.66
C PHE A 161 -5.47 22.75 -12.08
N ASP A 162 -5.88 22.93 -13.34
CA ASP A 162 -6.53 24.16 -13.82
C ASP A 162 -7.88 24.40 -13.12
N PHE A 163 -8.66 23.35 -12.84
CA PHE A 163 -9.87 23.45 -12.03
C PHE A 163 -9.57 23.92 -10.59
N ALA A 164 -8.50 23.41 -9.97
CA ALA A 164 -8.05 23.88 -8.65
C ALA A 164 -7.66 25.37 -8.67
N ILE A 165 -6.83 25.77 -9.63
CA ILE A 165 -6.39 27.15 -9.82
C ILE A 165 -7.57 28.07 -10.13
N LYS A 166 -8.54 27.65 -10.96
CA LYS A 166 -9.76 28.41 -11.27
C LYS A 166 -10.61 28.70 -10.04
N HIS A 167 -10.64 27.81 -9.05
CA HIS A 167 -11.46 27.96 -7.85
C HIS A 167 -10.76 28.65 -6.67
N HIS A 168 -9.43 28.56 -6.57
CA HIS A 168 -8.67 29.05 -5.40
C HIS A 168 -7.50 30.00 -5.74
N GLY A 169 -7.11 30.11 -7.00
CA GLY A 169 -6.08 31.02 -7.51
C GLY A 169 -4.63 30.66 -7.14
N VAL A 170 -4.42 29.74 -6.20
CA VAL A 170 -3.12 29.17 -5.81
C VAL A 170 -3.29 27.73 -5.35
N ILE A 171 -2.19 26.98 -5.28
CA ILE A 171 -2.11 25.66 -4.65
C ILE A 171 -0.97 25.71 -3.63
N ASP A 172 -1.21 25.24 -2.41
CA ASP A 172 -0.26 25.28 -1.29
C ASP A 172 0.28 23.89 -0.93
N VAL A 173 -0.54 22.85 -1.07
CA VAL A 173 -0.15 21.46 -0.87
C VAL A 173 -0.65 20.61 -2.03
N VAL A 174 0.19 19.68 -2.49
CA VAL A 174 -0.17 18.67 -3.49
C VAL A 174 0.11 17.29 -2.92
N VAL A 175 -0.84 16.36 -3.08
CA VAL A 175 -0.73 14.99 -2.58
C VAL A 175 -0.90 14.01 -3.73
N ALA A 176 0.22 13.39 -4.13
CA ALA A 176 0.30 12.30 -5.10
C ALA A 176 -0.06 10.97 -4.41
N ASN A 177 -1.37 10.78 -4.15
CA ASN A 177 -1.92 9.64 -3.42
C ASN A 177 -2.55 8.57 -4.33
N ALA A 178 -2.95 8.90 -5.56
CA ALA A 178 -3.56 7.93 -6.47
C ALA A 178 -2.67 6.69 -6.70
N GLY A 179 -3.28 5.51 -6.59
CA GLY A 179 -2.58 4.25 -6.82
C GLY A 179 -3.49 3.03 -6.89
N VAL A 180 -2.96 1.96 -7.47
CA VAL A 180 -3.57 0.63 -7.62
C VAL A 180 -2.62 -0.46 -7.10
N GLY A 181 -3.14 -1.67 -6.87
CA GLY A 181 -2.31 -2.84 -6.53
C GLY A 181 -1.51 -3.37 -7.73
N GLU A 182 -0.97 -4.58 -7.61
CA GLU A 182 -0.53 -5.36 -8.78
C GLU A 182 -1.72 -5.61 -9.71
N CYS A 183 -1.52 -5.55 -11.02
CA CYS A 183 -2.54 -5.79 -12.04
C CYS A 183 -1.97 -6.69 -13.13
N GLY A 184 -2.63 -7.83 -13.41
CA GLY A 184 -2.08 -8.91 -14.21
C GLY A 184 -1.00 -9.71 -13.46
N GLU A 185 -0.44 -10.73 -14.12
CA GLU A 185 0.62 -11.58 -13.56
C GLU A 185 1.86 -11.56 -14.46
N LEU A 186 2.77 -10.60 -14.24
CA LEU A 186 3.96 -10.37 -15.08
C LEU A 186 4.83 -11.63 -15.35
N MET A 187 4.84 -12.57 -14.41
CA MET A 187 5.64 -13.80 -14.46
C MET A 187 4.85 -15.06 -14.86
N HIS A 188 3.62 -14.89 -15.37
CA HIS A 188 2.78 -15.97 -15.89
C HIS A 188 2.54 -15.77 -17.38
N ASP A 189 2.63 -16.83 -18.17
CA ASP A 189 2.32 -16.77 -19.59
C ASP A 189 0.80 -16.57 -19.79
N GLU A 190 0.40 -15.41 -20.28
CA GLU A 190 -0.93 -15.21 -20.89
C GLU A 190 -0.78 -15.24 -22.42
N PHE A 191 -1.78 -15.79 -23.12
CA PHE A 191 -1.77 -15.90 -24.58
C PHE A 191 -2.92 -15.13 -25.23
N ASP A 192 -2.68 -14.56 -26.42
CA ASP A 192 -3.70 -13.92 -27.24
C ASP A 192 -4.61 -14.95 -27.95
N SER A 193 -5.63 -14.47 -28.66
CA SER A 193 -6.56 -15.32 -29.43
C SER A 193 -5.92 -16.04 -30.63
N LYS A 194 -4.61 -15.90 -30.85
CA LYS A 194 -3.80 -16.57 -31.87
C LYS A 194 -2.72 -17.47 -31.24
N GLY A 195 -2.72 -17.66 -29.92
CA GLY A 195 -1.75 -18.48 -29.20
C GLY A 195 -0.36 -17.85 -29.06
N LYS A 196 -0.23 -16.53 -29.23
CA LYS A 196 1.03 -15.80 -28.99
C LYS A 196 1.08 -15.26 -27.57
N LEU A 197 2.27 -15.21 -26.98
CA LEU A 197 2.49 -14.56 -25.69
C LEU A 197 1.97 -13.11 -25.74
N LYS A 198 1.12 -12.77 -24.77
CA LYS A 198 0.43 -11.48 -24.65
C LYS A 198 1.32 -10.46 -23.95
N GLU A 199 1.16 -9.18 -24.28
CA GLU A 199 1.82 -8.07 -23.58
C GLU A 199 1.27 -7.93 -22.14
N PRO A 200 2.13 -7.72 -21.11
CA PRO A 200 1.71 -7.61 -19.73
C PRO A 200 0.91 -6.32 -19.46
N VAL A 201 0.04 -6.36 -18.44
CA VAL A 201 -0.76 -5.20 -18.02
C VAL A 201 0.12 -4.18 -17.31
N LEU A 202 0.31 -3.00 -17.91
CA LEU A 202 1.21 -1.97 -17.39
C LEU A 202 0.58 -1.02 -16.37
N THR A 203 -0.73 -1.13 -16.10
CA THR A 203 -1.52 -0.15 -15.31
C THR A 203 -0.96 0.15 -13.92
N THR A 204 -0.32 -0.82 -13.27
CA THR A 204 0.38 -0.59 -11.99
C THR A 204 1.55 0.40 -12.14
N ILE A 205 2.32 0.35 -13.22
CA ILE A 205 3.39 1.31 -13.54
C ILE A 205 2.78 2.66 -13.96
N GLU A 206 1.79 2.63 -14.86
CA GLU A 206 1.15 3.82 -15.41
C GLU A 206 0.54 4.71 -14.31
N VAL A 207 -0.16 4.12 -13.34
CA VAL A 207 -0.78 4.88 -12.24
C VAL A 207 0.21 5.18 -11.13
N ASN A 208 0.94 4.18 -10.60
CA ASN A 208 1.74 4.36 -9.38
C ASN A 208 3.07 5.07 -9.61
N LEU A 209 3.62 5.06 -10.83
CA LEU A 209 4.87 5.73 -11.18
C LEU A 209 4.62 6.94 -12.09
N LEU A 210 4.11 6.73 -13.31
CA LEU A 210 3.93 7.85 -14.26
C LEU A 210 2.89 8.85 -13.77
N GLY A 211 1.75 8.38 -13.27
CA GLY A 211 0.71 9.25 -12.72
C GLY A 211 1.15 10.01 -11.46
N ALA A 212 1.92 9.38 -10.57
CA ALA A 212 2.50 10.07 -9.42
C ALA A 212 3.54 11.12 -9.86
N MET A 213 4.39 10.81 -10.85
CA MET A 213 5.35 11.74 -11.46
C MET A 213 4.67 12.93 -12.15
N TYR A 214 3.57 12.71 -12.89
CA TYR A 214 2.80 13.80 -13.51
C TYR A 214 2.15 14.70 -12.45
N THR A 215 1.53 14.11 -11.42
CA THR A 215 0.98 14.86 -10.26
C THR A 215 2.05 15.75 -9.63
N ALA A 216 3.26 15.22 -9.45
CA ALA A 216 4.39 15.97 -8.89
C ALA A 216 4.93 17.05 -9.84
N ARG A 217 5.07 16.77 -11.13
CA ARG A 217 5.61 17.71 -12.12
C ARG A 217 4.68 18.91 -12.36
N ILE A 218 3.37 18.69 -12.33
CA ILE A 218 2.36 19.76 -12.41
C ILE A 218 2.25 20.47 -11.05
N GLY A 219 2.21 19.71 -9.95
CA GLY A 219 2.21 20.27 -8.60
C GLY A 219 3.37 21.21 -8.32
N PHE A 220 4.60 20.79 -8.58
CA PHE A 220 5.81 21.61 -8.47
C PHE A 220 5.72 22.89 -9.31
N TYR A 221 5.18 22.82 -10.53
CA TYR A 221 5.02 23.99 -11.40
C TYR A 221 4.15 25.09 -10.75
N HIS A 222 3.02 24.72 -10.13
CA HIS A 222 2.14 25.66 -9.44
C HIS A 222 2.69 26.08 -8.06
N LEU A 223 3.27 25.15 -7.29
CA LEU A 223 3.86 25.41 -5.98
C LEU A 223 5.01 26.42 -6.10
N ALA A 224 5.95 26.22 -7.03
CA ALA A 224 7.08 27.14 -7.24
C ALA A 224 6.63 28.55 -7.71
N ARG A 225 5.43 28.67 -8.33
CA ARG A 225 4.84 29.94 -8.76
C ARG A 225 3.91 30.58 -7.72
N ASN A 226 3.59 29.88 -6.64
CA ASN A 226 2.79 30.42 -5.55
C ASN A 226 3.64 31.33 -4.66
N LEU A 227 3.58 32.63 -4.97
CA LEU A 227 4.20 33.71 -4.19
C LEU A 227 3.34 34.18 -3.00
N LYS A 228 2.05 33.80 -2.94
CA LYS A 228 1.15 34.22 -1.84
C LYS A 228 1.48 33.53 -0.53
N ASN A 229 1.93 32.28 -0.59
CA ASN A 229 2.16 31.43 0.58
C ASN A 229 3.60 30.90 0.65
N LYS A 230 4.24 31.08 1.81
CA LYS A 230 5.62 30.61 2.06
C LYS A 230 5.69 29.12 2.38
N SER A 231 4.88 28.61 3.33
CA SER A 231 4.79 27.15 3.56
C SER A 231 4.05 26.50 2.39
N LYS A 232 4.74 25.56 1.74
CA LYS A 232 4.30 24.78 0.59
C LYS A 232 4.73 23.32 0.76
N ALA A 233 3.96 22.35 0.27
CA ALA A 233 4.33 20.94 0.38
C ALA A 233 3.94 20.07 -0.83
N LEU A 234 4.72 19.02 -1.08
CA LEU A 234 4.48 17.98 -2.06
C LEU A 234 4.62 16.61 -1.40
N VAL A 235 3.51 15.92 -1.17
CA VAL A 235 3.46 14.66 -0.40
C VAL A 235 3.22 13.49 -1.35
N PHE A 236 4.06 12.47 -1.27
CA PHE A 236 3.98 11.25 -2.09
C PHE A 236 3.43 10.07 -1.28
N LEU A 237 2.64 9.21 -1.92
CA LEU A 237 2.30 7.89 -1.39
C LEU A 237 3.21 6.81 -2.00
N GLY A 238 4.29 6.47 -1.30
CA GLY A 238 5.12 5.29 -1.54
C GLY A 238 4.48 4.00 -1.02
N SER A 239 5.30 3.12 -0.46
CA SER A 239 4.92 1.90 0.29
C SER A 239 6.17 1.36 1.00
N MET A 240 6.04 0.43 1.93
CA MET A 240 7.19 -0.40 2.34
C MET A 240 7.76 -1.21 1.17
N ALA A 241 6.94 -1.49 0.14
CA ALA A 241 7.38 -2.01 -1.16
C ALA A 241 8.22 -1.01 -2.00
N SER A 242 8.49 0.20 -1.50
CA SER A 242 9.48 1.14 -2.05
C SER A 242 10.92 0.85 -1.61
N GLN A 243 11.08 0.10 -0.52
CA GLN A 243 12.38 -0.21 0.10
C GLN A 243 12.68 -1.72 0.02
N ASN A 244 11.63 -2.54 0.03
CA ASN A 244 11.69 -4.00 0.05
C ASN A 244 11.03 -4.58 -1.20
N GLY A 245 11.60 -5.62 -1.81
CA GLY A 245 10.94 -6.34 -2.90
C GLY A 245 9.66 -7.04 -2.42
N LEU A 246 8.55 -6.88 -3.15
CA LEU A 246 7.24 -7.46 -2.81
C LEU A 246 7.01 -8.79 -3.54
N PRO A 247 6.95 -9.94 -2.84
CA PRO A 247 6.62 -11.23 -3.46
C PRO A 247 5.24 -11.17 -4.13
N LYS A 248 5.13 -11.70 -5.36
CA LYS A 248 3.94 -11.61 -6.23
C LYS A 248 3.49 -10.19 -6.61
N GLY A 249 4.28 -9.15 -6.32
CA GLY A 249 3.98 -7.77 -6.73
C GLY A 249 5.16 -7.08 -7.45
N PRO A 250 5.70 -7.65 -8.55
CA PRO A 250 6.86 -7.08 -9.23
C PRO A 250 6.62 -5.69 -9.82
N MET A 251 5.47 -5.42 -10.45
CA MET A 251 5.16 -4.10 -11.04
C MET A 251 4.88 -3.06 -9.96
N TYR A 252 4.20 -3.45 -8.88
CA TYR A 252 3.95 -2.61 -7.71
C TYR A 252 5.26 -2.27 -7.01
N GLY A 253 6.12 -3.27 -6.76
CA GLY A 253 7.46 -3.08 -6.22
C GLY A 253 8.32 -2.17 -7.08
N MET A 254 8.33 -2.38 -8.40
CA MET A 254 9.06 -1.54 -9.36
C MET A 254 8.56 -0.09 -9.34
N ALA A 255 7.25 0.14 -9.42
CA ALA A 255 6.68 1.49 -9.37
C ALA A 255 6.95 2.19 -8.03
N LYS A 256 6.84 1.46 -6.92
CA LYS A 256 7.07 2.02 -5.58
C LYS A 256 8.54 2.28 -5.28
N HIS A 257 9.48 1.49 -5.81
CA HIS A 257 10.91 1.85 -5.80
C HIS A 257 11.16 3.07 -6.70
N GLY A 258 10.55 3.11 -7.89
CA GLY A 258 10.67 4.21 -8.84
C GLY A 258 10.23 5.56 -8.25
N ILE A 259 9.09 5.62 -7.56
CA ILE A 259 8.60 6.87 -6.97
C ILE A 259 9.43 7.30 -5.75
N LEU A 260 10.06 6.37 -5.02
CA LEU A 260 11.02 6.70 -3.96
C LEU A 260 12.35 7.21 -4.52
N GLY A 261 12.84 6.64 -5.63
CA GLY A 261 13.99 7.17 -6.37
C GLY A 261 13.72 8.58 -6.87
N PHE A 262 12.59 8.79 -7.55
CA PHE A 262 12.14 10.09 -8.03
C PHE A 262 12.02 11.13 -6.89
N PHE A 263 11.38 10.76 -5.77
CA PHE A 263 11.29 11.61 -4.58
C PHE A 263 12.68 12.10 -4.11
N ARG A 264 13.68 11.21 -4.06
CA ARG A 264 15.04 11.61 -3.67
C ARG A 264 15.74 12.48 -4.70
N SER A 265 15.52 12.25 -5.99
CA SER A 265 16.06 13.12 -7.04
C SER A 265 15.51 14.54 -6.93
N ILE A 266 14.19 14.71 -6.80
CA ILE A 266 13.57 16.03 -6.75
C ILE A 266 13.66 16.72 -5.38
N TYR A 267 14.24 16.07 -4.35
CA TYR A 267 14.43 16.67 -3.03
C TYR A 267 15.17 18.02 -3.13
N TYR A 268 16.26 18.06 -3.90
CA TYR A 268 17.07 19.25 -4.10
C TYR A 268 16.34 20.35 -4.90
N ASP A 269 15.53 19.97 -5.90
CA ASP A 269 14.67 20.92 -6.64
C ASP A 269 13.60 21.53 -5.72
N CYS A 270 13.05 20.72 -4.81
CA CYS A 270 12.05 21.11 -3.82
C CYS A 270 12.63 22.06 -2.77
N GLU A 271 13.79 21.76 -2.20
CA GLU A 271 14.52 22.63 -1.27
C GLU A 271 14.86 23.97 -1.94
N ALA A 272 15.45 23.95 -3.14
CA ALA A 272 15.79 25.15 -3.91
C ALA A 272 14.56 26.02 -4.27
N ALA A 273 13.37 25.43 -4.36
CA ALA A 273 12.11 26.13 -4.59
C ALA A 273 11.36 26.53 -3.29
N ASN A 274 11.89 26.20 -2.11
CA ASN A 274 11.21 26.30 -0.81
C ASN A 274 9.83 25.60 -0.86
N ILE A 275 9.85 24.30 -1.17
CA ILE A 275 8.71 23.39 -1.19
C ILE A 275 9.10 22.16 -0.36
N ARG A 276 8.36 21.87 0.72
CA ARG A 276 8.64 20.69 1.55
C ARG A 276 8.14 19.42 0.85
N SER A 277 9.04 18.62 0.28
CA SER A 277 8.71 17.26 -0.17
C SER A 277 8.87 16.23 0.95
N ASN A 278 7.97 15.25 1.02
CA ASN A 278 8.05 14.07 1.91
C ASN A 278 7.35 12.86 1.22
N ILE A 279 7.71 11.63 1.60
CA ILE A 279 7.06 10.40 1.10
C ILE A 279 6.55 9.52 2.24
N ILE A 280 5.30 9.07 2.14
CA ILE A 280 4.66 8.17 3.09
C ILE A 280 4.79 6.73 2.57
N CYS A 281 5.27 5.82 3.40
CA CYS A 281 5.53 4.43 3.03
C CYS A 281 4.76 3.46 3.96
N PRO A 282 3.46 3.20 3.71
CA PRO A 282 2.68 2.26 4.50
C PRO A 282 3.05 0.79 4.24
N TRP A 283 2.94 -0.01 5.29
CA TRP A 283 2.81 -1.47 5.26
C TRP A 283 1.41 -1.90 4.74
N PHE A 284 1.00 -3.14 4.97
CA PHE A 284 -0.39 -3.54 4.76
C PHE A 284 -1.30 -2.81 5.77
N ILE A 285 -2.22 -2.01 5.24
CA ILE A 285 -3.28 -1.29 5.97
C ILE A 285 -4.61 -1.75 5.36
N ASP A 286 -5.62 -2.08 6.17
CA ASP A 286 -6.88 -2.59 5.60
C ASP A 286 -7.62 -1.50 4.81
N THR A 287 -7.56 -1.62 3.48
CA THR A 287 -8.07 -0.64 2.52
C THR A 287 -8.45 -1.36 1.22
N SER A 288 -9.29 -0.72 0.40
CA SER A 288 -9.82 -1.27 -0.86
C SER A 288 -8.76 -1.61 -1.93
N ILE A 289 -7.49 -1.23 -1.74
CA ILE A 289 -6.38 -1.62 -2.62
C ILE A 289 -5.97 -3.10 -2.43
N ILE A 290 -6.29 -3.69 -1.28
CA ILE A 290 -6.05 -5.11 -1.01
C ILE A 290 -7.26 -5.90 -1.55
N ALA A 291 -7.07 -6.56 -2.70
CA ALA A 291 -8.12 -7.40 -3.30
C ALA A 291 -8.62 -8.47 -2.29
N PRO A 292 -9.93 -8.79 -2.25
CA PRO A 292 -10.48 -9.71 -1.25
C PRO A 292 -9.81 -11.09 -1.22
N LEU A 293 -9.39 -11.61 -2.38
CA LEU A 293 -8.65 -12.88 -2.47
C LEU A 293 -7.26 -12.80 -1.82
N ASN A 294 -6.63 -11.62 -1.85
CA ASN A 294 -5.31 -11.39 -1.26
C ASN A 294 -5.37 -11.16 0.25
N ARG A 295 -6.51 -10.68 0.81
CA ARG A 295 -6.70 -10.58 2.27
C ARG A 295 -6.49 -11.93 2.98
N ALA A 296 -6.90 -13.04 2.36
CA ALA A 296 -6.64 -14.39 2.91
C ALA A 296 -5.13 -14.71 3.02
N GLY A 297 -4.32 -14.19 2.09
CA GLY A 297 -2.86 -14.32 2.12
C GLY A 297 -2.17 -13.43 3.17
N LEU A 298 -2.90 -12.53 3.82
CA LEU A 298 -2.42 -11.67 4.92
C LEU A 298 -2.87 -12.19 6.31
N PHE A 299 -3.49 -13.37 6.39
CA PHE A 299 -4.00 -13.90 7.66
C PHE A 299 -2.90 -13.99 8.72
N GLY A 300 -3.11 -13.33 9.85
CA GLY A 300 -2.16 -13.28 10.95
C GLY A 300 -0.92 -12.40 10.71
N ILE A 301 -0.88 -11.58 9.66
CA ILE A 301 0.07 -10.46 9.55
C ILE A 301 -0.54 -9.24 10.27
N PRO A 302 0.15 -8.63 11.25
CA PRO A 302 -0.29 -7.38 11.85
C PRO A 302 -0.42 -6.26 10.81
N LEU A 303 -1.60 -5.66 10.75
CA LEU A 303 -1.91 -4.54 9.86
C LEU A 303 -1.66 -3.20 10.57
N GLY A 304 -1.19 -2.20 9.82
CA GLY A 304 -1.17 -0.82 10.30
C GLY A 304 -2.55 -0.17 10.27
N LYS A 305 -2.64 1.07 10.77
CA LYS A 305 -3.89 1.85 10.87
C LYS A 305 -3.99 2.90 9.76
N ILE A 306 -5.21 3.24 9.34
CA ILE A 306 -5.43 4.35 8.40
C ILE A 306 -5.08 5.68 9.09
N GLU A 307 -5.37 5.78 10.38
CA GLU A 307 -5.14 6.91 11.25
C GLU A 307 -3.66 7.29 11.31
N ASP A 308 -2.77 6.30 11.42
CA ASP A 308 -1.32 6.51 11.43
C ASP A 308 -0.82 7.01 10.05
N VAL A 309 -1.36 6.48 8.95
CA VAL A 309 -1.05 6.97 7.59
C VAL A 309 -1.53 8.41 7.39
N VAL A 310 -2.74 8.72 7.84
CA VAL A 310 -3.31 10.08 7.77
C VAL A 310 -2.52 11.05 8.66
N ALA A 311 -2.04 10.64 9.83
CA ALA A 311 -1.16 11.44 10.67
C ALA A 311 0.21 11.73 10.00
N GLY A 312 0.80 10.73 9.34
CA GLY A 312 2.02 10.90 8.53
C GLY A 312 1.81 11.87 7.36
N MET A 313 0.69 11.74 6.63
CA MET A 313 0.27 12.69 5.58
C MET A 313 0.02 14.09 6.13
N LEU A 314 -0.63 14.20 7.30
CA LEU A 314 -0.93 15.46 7.98
C LEU A 314 0.33 16.20 8.36
N LYS A 315 1.27 15.58 9.09
CA LYS A 315 2.55 16.21 9.43
C LYS A 315 3.31 16.64 8.17
N SER A 316 3.36 15.78 7.14
CA SER A 316 4.00 16.09 5.86
C SER A 316 3.39 17.29 5.14
N ALA A 317 2.06 17.45 5.20
CA ALA A 317 1.37 18.59 4.62
C ALA A 317 1.55 19.88 5.47
N SER A 318 1.49 19.78 6.79
CA SER A 318 1.20 20.92 7.68
C SER A 318 2.39 21.44 8.50
N ASP A 319 3.39 20.60 8.79
CA ASP A 319 4.52 20.94 9.65
C ASP A 319 5.62 21.69 8.87
N PRO A 320 5.92 22.97 9.18
CA PRO A 320 6.91 23.74 8.45
C PRO A 320 8.36 23.25 8.65
N SER A 321 8.62 22.38 9.65
CA SER A 321 9.94 21.77 9.89
C SER A 321 10.13 20.43 9.17
N PHE A 322 9.06 19.83 8.64
CA PHE A 322 9.08 18.45 8.14
C PHE A 322 9.29 18.42 6.62
N HIS A 323 10.52 18.09 6.20
CA HIS A 323 10.97 17.97 4.81
C HIS A 323 12.01 16.84 4.68
N GLY A 324 12.02 16.12 3.55
CA GLY A 324 13.02 15.09 3.23
C GLY A 324 12.69 13.69 3.78
N TYR A 325 11.66 13.59 4.63
CA TYR A 325 11.38 12.38 5.38
C TYR A 325 10.73 11.28 4.52
N GLN A 326 11.16 10.06 4.77
CA GLN A 326 10.45 8.83 4.42
C GLN A 326 9.72 8.33 5.67
N VAL A 327 8.39 8.42 5.66
CA VAL A 327 7.54 8.10 6.79
C VAL A 327 7.10 6.64 6.69
N ALA A 328 7.85 5.74 7.34
CA ALA A 328 7.55 4.32 7.44
C ALA A 328 6.43 4.07 8.46
N ILE A 329 5.42 3.27 8.09
CA ILE A 329 4.22 3.06 8.92
C ILE A 329 3.81 1.58 8.88
N ASP A 330 3.86 0.91 10.03
CA ASP A 330 3.41 -0.48 10.22
C ASP A 330 2.50 -0.62 11.46
N ALA A 331 2.17 -1.85 11.86
CA ALA A 331 1.29 -2.13 13.00
C ALA A 331 1.78 -1.55 14.35
N ASN A 332 3.07 -1.24 14.46
CA ASN A 332 3.70 -0.63 15.63
C ASN A 332 3.78 0.92 15.52
N GLY A 333 3.12 1.54 14.53
CA GLY A 333 3.05 2.99 14.35
C GLY A 333 4.20 3.59 13.52
N ILE A 334 4.33 4.92 13.60
CA ILE A 334 5.04 5.77 12.63
C ILE A 334 6.53 5.97 12.98
N LEU A 335 7.41 5.80 11.99
CA LEU A 335 8.84 6.14 12.04
C LEU A 335 9.22 7.06 10.87
N ALA A 336 9.86 8.19 11.16
CA ALA A 336 10.30 9.17 10.17
C ALA A 336 11.81 9.06 9.93
N ILE A 337 12.19 8.49 8.79
CA ILE A 337 13.60 8.41 8.36
C ILE A 337 13.96 9.74 7.68
N PRO A 338 14.93 10.52 8.17
CA PRO A 338 15.38 11.76 7.54
C PRO A 338 16.09 11.46 6.21
N PHE A 339 16.25 12.48 5.36
CA PHE A 339 16.80 12.30 4.03
C PHE A 339 18.23 11.75 4.07
N GLU A 340 19.04 12.33 4.95
CA GLU A 340 20.48 12.08 5.16
C GLU A 340 20.76 10.62 5.52
N ALA A 341 19.89 10.01 6.32
CA ALA A 341 19.99 8.60 6.72
C ALA A 341 19.93 7.64 5.53
N THR A 342 19.36 8.07 4.40
CA THR A 342 19.30 7.28 3.16
C THR A 342 20.42 7.58 2.14
N SER A 343 21.43 8.34 2.56
CA SER A 343 22.70 8.49 1.84
C SER A 343 23.48 7.16 1.79
N ILE A 344 24.37 7.03 0.81
CA ILE A 344 25.22 5.84 0.65
C ILE A 344 26.44 5.96 1.57
N GLY A 345 26.58 5.02 2.51
CA GLY A 345 27.70 4.88 3.43
C GLY A 345 27.56 3.61 4.28
N PRO A 346 28.60 3.19 5.03
CA PRO A 346 28.56 1.93 5.80
C PRO A 346 27.50 1.94 6.92
N GLU A 347 27.24 3.11 7.52
CA GLU A 347 26.16 3.36 8.48
C GLU A 347 24.89 3.93 7.80
N GLY A 348 24.78 3.87 6.47
CA GLY A 348 23.61 4.34 5.74
C GLY A 348 22.50 3.27 5.71
N TYR A 349 21.24 3.71 5.72
CA TYR A 349 20.05 2.85 5.72
C TYR A 349 20.10 1.71 4.68
N TYR A 350 20.59 2.00 3.47
CA TYR A 350 20.72 1.00 2.40
C TYR A 350 21.85 -0.01 2.60
N ALA A 351 22.93 0.34 3.31
CA ALA A 351 23.98 -0.62 3.64
C ALA A 351 23.47 -1.60 4.69
N GLU A 352 22.75 -1.13 5.72
CA GLU A 352 22.14 -2.02 6.71
C GLU A 352 21.08 -2.92 6.06
N PHE A 353 20.18 -2.36 5.23
CA PHE A 353 19.18 -3.16 4.54
C PHE A 353 19.81 -4.18 3.57
N GLY A 354 20.81 -3.78 2.79
CA GLY A 354 21.54 -4.67 1.88
C GLY A 354 22.24 -5.82 2.60
N ASN A 355 22.89 -5.53 3.74
CA ASN A 355 23.51 -6.55 4.60
C ASN A 355 22.47 -7.56 5.13
N ARG A 356 21.29 -7.09 5.55
CA ARG A 356 20.18 -7.94 6.01
C ARG A 356 19.59 -8.79 4.87
N ALA A 357 19.36 -8.23 3.69
CA ALA A 357 18.90 -8.97 2.52
C ALA A 357 19.89 -10.08 2.10
N ILE A 358 21.19 -9.77 2.08
CA ILE A 358 22.28 -10.73 1.84
C ILE A 358 22.29 -11.84 2.90
N ALA A 359 22.02 -11.53 4.17
CA ALA A 359 21.94 -12.53 5.24
C ALA A 359 20.76 -13.50 5.03
N SER A 360 19.57 -12.99 4.69
CA SER A 360 18.38 -13.81 4.41
C SER A 360 18.58 -14.73 3.20
N ILE A 361 19.14 -14.22 2.10
CA ILE A 361 19.47 -15.05 0.91
C ILE A 361 20.49 -16.14 1.27
N LYS A 362 21.51 -15.81 2.08
CA LYS A 362 22.48 -16.80 2.60
C LYS A 362 21.84 -17.84 3.52
N LEU A 363 20.76 -17.51 4.23
CA LEU A 363 20.02 -18.44 5.09
C LEU A 363 19.14 -19.39 4.26
N GLU A 364 18.33 -18.84 3.33
CA GLU A 364 17.46 -19.64 2.46
C GLU A 364 18.27 -20.64 1.63
N ARG A 365 19.41 -20.19 1.06
CA ARG A 365 20.34 -21.06 0.33
C ARG A 365 20.88 -22.19 1.21
N LYS A 366 21.32 -21.89 2.44
CA LYS A 366 21.78 -22.93 3.40
C LYS A 366 20.67 -23.94 3.76
N ILE A 367 19.41 -23.52 3.82
CA ILE A 367 18.27 -24.42 4.06
C ILE A 367 18.03 -25.33 2.86
N LYS A 368 18.06 -24.79 1.63
CA LYS A 368 17.97 -25.58 0.39
C LYS A 368 19.14 -26.56 0.24
N ASP A 369 20.37 -26.11 0.47
CA ASP A 369 21.57 -26.94 0.43
C ASP A 369 21.49 -28.09 1.47
N ALA A 370 21.07 -27.81 2.71
CA ALA A 370 20.86 -28.83 3.73
C ALA A 370 19.73 -29.81 3.37
N GLY A 371 18.62 -29.34 2.78
CA GLY A 371 17.54 -30.19 2.29
C GLY A 371 17.98 -31.15 1.18
N LEU A 372 18.80 -30.66 0.23
CA LEU A 372 19.39 -31.47 -0.83
C LEU A 372 20.36 -32.52 -0.29
N ILE A 373 21.24 -32.15 0.65
CA ILE A 373 22.16 -33.07 1.33
C ILE A 373 21.37 -34.15 2.09
N LEU A 374 20.31 -33.77 2.81
CA LEU A 374 19.47 -34.72 3.54
C LEU A 374 18.74 -35.68 2.59
N GLY A 375 18.14 -35.18 1.51
CA GLY A 375 17.46 -35.99 0.49
C GLY A 375 18.42 -36.97 -0.21
N ALA A 376 19.63 -36.53 -0.56
CA ALA A 376 20.67 -37.41 -1.09
C ALA A 376 21.08 -38.49 -0.07
N THR A 377 21.29 -38.11 1.20
CA THR A 377 21.68 -39.04 2.27
C THR A 377 20.61 -40.11 2.49
N ILE A 378 19.33 -39.73 2.50
CA ILE A 378 18.18 -40.66 2.60
C ILE A 378 18.13 -41.59 1.37
N LYS A 379 18.36 -41.07 0.16
CA LYS A 379 18.34 -41.86 -1.09
C LYS A 379 19.38 -42.98 -1.14
N TYR A 380 20.54 -42.81 -0.48
CA TYR A 380 21.60 -43.82 -0.39
C TYR A 380 21.57 -44.65 0.91
N TRP A 381 20.50 -44.56 1.72
CA TRP A 381 20.48 -45.13 3.07
C TRP A 381 19.74 -46.46 3.20
N SER A 382 20.52 -47.54 3.28
CA SER A 382 20.09 -48.93 3.51
C SER A 382 18.92 -49.07 4.51
N PRO A 383 17.94 -49.96 4.27
CA PRO A 383 16.79 -50.16 5.18
C PRO A 383 17.19 -50.62 6.59
N LYS A 384 18.27 -51.41 6.72
CA LYS A 384 18.53 -52.30 7.88
C LYS A 384 18.97 -51.61 9.20
N ARG A 385 18.88 -50.29 9.35
CA ARG A 385 19.34 -49.55 10.56
C ARG A 385 18.44 -48.37 10.98
N LEU A 386 17.14 -48.63 11.20
CA LEU A 386 16.14 -47.60 11.53
C LEU A 386 16.52 -46.71 12.73
N TRP A 387 17.00 -47.30 13.84
CA TRP A 387 17.47 -46.60 15.04
C TRP A 387 18.54 -45.53 14.77
N ALA A 388 19.53 -45.82 13.92
CA ALA A 388 20.55 -44.85 13.51
C ALA A 388 19.96 -43.68 12.70
N LYS A 389 18.83 -43.90 11.99
CA LYS A 389 18.13 -42.84 11.26
C LYS A 389 17.54 -41.80 12.21
N VAL A 390 16.94 -42.25 13.32
CA VAL A 390 16.41 -41.38 14.38
C VAL A 390 17.53 -40.54 15.00
N LEU A 391 18.63 -41.16 15.41
CA LEU A 391 19.77 -40.49 16.05
C LEU A 391 20.39 -39.37 15.20
N VAL A 392 20.58 -39.60 13.89
CA VAL A 392 21.13 -38.57 12.99
C VAL A 392 20.15 -37.43 12.78
N LEU A 393 18.84 -37.71 12.71
CA LEU A 393 17.81 -36.68 12.57
C LEU A 393 17.65 -35.83 13.85
N THR A 394 17.70 -36.42 15.05
CA THR A 394 17.71 -35.63 16.30
C THR A 394 18.99 -34.84 16.48
N ALA A 395 20.16 -35.38 16.10
CA ALA A 395 21.41 -34.63 16.10
C ALA A 395 21.36 -33.41 15.14
N LEU A 396 20.87 -33.59 13.92
CA LEU A 396 20.68 -32.49 12.96
C LEU A 396 19.67 -31.46 13.46
N ALA A 397 18.53 -31.89 13.99
CA ALA A 397 17.52 -31.00 14.55
C ALA A 397 18.09 -30.17 15.72
N ALA A 398 18.86 -30.79 16.62
CA ALA A 398 19.54 -30.09 17.71
C ALA A 398 20.58 -29.07 17.20
N LEU A 399 21.34 -29.42 16.15
CA LEU A 399 22.38 -28.54 15.58
C LEU A 399 21.78 -27.34 14.83
N VAL A 400 20.67 -27.55 14.13
CA VAL A 400 19.84 -26.47 13.55
C VAL A 400 19.27 -25.57 14.65
N ARG A 401 18.62 -26.16 15.67
CA ARG A 401 18.04 -25.40 16.81
C ARG A 401 19.10 -24.57 17.54
N ARG A 402 20.30 -25.12 17.77
CA ARG A 402 21.43 -24.42 18.40
C ARG A 402 21.96 -23.27 17.53
N ARG A 403 22.01 -23.42 16.20
CA ARG A 403 22.39 -22.32 15.29
C ARG A 403 21.32 -21.22 15.17
N ILE A 404 20.04 -21.56 15.22
CA ILE A 404 18.95 -20.57 15.24
C ILE A 404 18.99 -19.73 16.53
N VAL A 405 19.25 -20.36 17.68
CA VAL A 405 19.42 -19.65 18.96
C VAL A 405 20.67 -18.76 18.97
N LEU A 406 21.82 -19.26 18.50
CA LEU A 406 23.06 -18.47 18.45
C LEU A 406 23.04 -17.35 17.38
N GLY A 407 22.11 -17.40 16.42
CA GLY A 407 21.84 -16.31 15.48
C GLY A 407 20.99 -15.16 16.03
N ARG A 408 20.68 -15.16 17.33
CA ARG A 408 19.96 -14.10 18.06
C ARG A 408 20.81 -13.44 19.17
N ALA A 409 22.14 -13.61 19.16
CA ALA A 409 23.04 -12.72 19.90
C ALA A 409 23.01 -11.31 19.26
N PRO A 410 23.17 -10.22 20.04
CA PRO A 410 22.98 -8.85 19.58
C PRO A 410 24.01 -8.38 18.54
#